data_AF-A0A966ZBC8-F1
#
_entry.id   AF-A0A966ZBC8-F1
#
_cell.length_a   1.000
_cell.length_b   1.000
_cell.length_c   1.000
_cell.angle_alpha   90.00
_cell.angle_beta   90.00
_cell.angle_gamma   90.00
#
_symmetry.space_group_name_H-M   'P 1'
#
loop_
_entity.id
_entity.type
_entity.pdbx_description
1 polymer ?
#
loop_
_entity_poly.entity_id
_entity_poly.type
_entity_poly.pdbx_seq_one_letter_code
_entity_poly.pdbx_strand_id
1 'polypeptide(L)' 'MHIHQRYRLSWYDSIIVAAASEARCHVIYTEDMQAGATINGVLVKNPF' A
#
# COMPACT_ATOMS: atom_id res chain seq x y z
N MET A 1 -4.81 -11.24 4.94
CA MET A 1 -3.65 -12.12 4.64
C MET A 1 -3.27 -12.17 3.15
N HIS A 2 -4.22 -12.08 2.22
CA HIS A 2 -3.93 -12.17 0.77
C HIS A 2 -3.00 -11.08 0.21
N ILE A 3 -3.06 -9.83 0.69
CA ILE A 3 -2.25 -8.71 0.17
C ILE A 3 -0.76 -8.91 0.47
N HIS A 4 -0.41 -9.33 1.69
CA HIS A 4 0.96 -9.61 2.11
C HIS A 4 1.66 -10.61 1.18
N GLN A 5 1.01 -11.76 0.93
CA GLN A 5 1.58 -12.82 0.10
C GLN A 5 1.58 -12.46 -1.39
N ARG A 6 0.52 -11.78 -1.86
CA ARG A 6 0.37 -11.41 -3.28
C ARG A 6 1.39 -10.35 -3.72
N TYR A 7 1.69 -9.40 -2.85
CA TYR A 7 2.55 -8.26 -3.17
C TYR A 7 3.91 -8.33 -2.47
N ARG A 8 4.20 -9.41 -1.72
CA ARG A 8 5.44 -9.60 -0.94
C ARG A 8 5.78 -8.39 -0.06
N LEU A 9 4.75 -7.77 0.51
CA LEU A 9 4.89 -6.64 1.42
C LEU A 9 5.33 -7.12 2.80
N SER A 10 5.80 -6.24 3.68
CA SER A 10 5.86 -6.60 5.10
C SER A 10 4.43 -6.84 5.64
N TRP A 11 4.32 -7.50 6.80
CA TRP A 11 3.02 -7.68 7.45
C TRP A 11 2.35 -6.32 7.73
N TYR A 12 3.10 -5.35 8.24
CA TYR A 12 2.58 -4.02 8.58
C TYR A 12 2.14 -3.22 7.34
N ASP A 13 2.95 -3.21 6.29
CA ASP A 13 2.59 -2.52 5.04
C ASP A 13 1.32 -3.10 4.43
N SER A 14 1.12 -4.41 4.57
CA SER A 14 -0.11 -5.05 4.08
C SER A 14 -1.36 -4.60 4.84
N ILE A 15 -1.24 -4.26 6.13
CA ILE A 15 -2.34 -3.71 6.93
C ILE A 15 -2.63 -2.27 6.50
N ILE A 16 -1.59 -1.46 6.29
CA ILE A 16 -1.73 -0.06 5.84
C ILE A 16 -2.46 -0.02 4.49
N VAL A 17 -2.02 -0.85 3.53
CA VAL A 17 -2.68 -0.94 2.21
C VAL A 17 -4.11 -1.45 2.33
N ALA A 18 -4.37 -2.46 3.15
CA ALA A 18 -5.73 -2.97 3.36
C ALA A 18 -6.67 -1.90 3.92
N ALA A 19 -6.22 -1.18 4.95
CA ALA A 19 -6.99 -0.10 5.57
C ALA A 19 -7.26 1.04 4.59
N ALA A 20 -6.26 1.45 3.80
CA ALA A 20 -6.45 2.47 2.77
C ALA A 20 -7.46 2.03 1.69
N SER A 21 -7.36 0.77 1.25
CA SER A 21 -8.27 0.19 0.27
C SER A 21 -9.71 0.14 0.80
N GLU A 22 -9.92 -0.30 2.04
CA GLU A 22 -11.24 -0.33 2.70
C GLU A 22 -11.82 1.07 2.93
N ALA A 23 -10.98 2.04 3.28
CA ALA A 23 -11.37 3.44 3.43
C ALA A 23 -11.67 4.15 2.10
N ARG A 24 -11.46 3.47 0.94
CA ARG A 24 -11.52 4.06 -0.41
C ARG A 24 -10.52 5.20 -0.61
N CYS A 25 -9.38 5.12 0.07
CA CYS A 25 -8.23 5.97 -0.19
C CYS A 25 -7.44 5.39 -1.36
N HIS A 26 -7.27 6.18 -2.41
CA HIS A 26 -6.59 5.74 -3.64
C HIS A 26 -5.09 6.03 -3.65
N VAL A 27 -4.57 6.77 -2.66
CA VAL A 27 -3.15 7.15 -2.57
C VAL A 27 -2.65 7.00 -1.14
N ILE A 28 -1.49 6.35 -0.98
CA ILE A 28 -0.70 6.35 0.26
C ILE A 28 0.56 7.17 0.00
N TYR A 29 0.82 8.14 0.86
CA TYR A 29 2.08 8.89 0.85
C TYR A 29 3.04 8.28 1.86
N THR A 30 4.23 7.87 1.39
CA THR A 30 5.25 7.22 2.21
C THR A 30 6.59 7.21 1.48
N GLU A 31 7.67 7.29 2.25
CA GLU A 31 9.05 7.19 1.77
C GLU A 31 9.59 5.75 1.79
N ASP A 32 9.05 4.93 2.70
CA ASP A 32 9.56 3.58 2.97
C ASP A 32 9.05 2.54 1.96
N MET A 33 7.84 2.76 1.42
CA MET A 33 7.29 1.85 0.41
C MET A 33 7.75 2.22 -1.00
N GLN A 34 7.73 1.23 -1.90
CA GLN A 34 8.11 1.44 -3.29
C GLN A 34 7.17 2.44 -3.99
N ALA A 35 7.68 3.65 -4.24
CA ALA A 35 6.96 4.70 -4.95
C ALA A 35 6.56 4.26 -6.37
N GLY A 36 5.36 4.65 -6.80
CA GLY A 36 4.79 4.29 -8.09
C GLY A 36 4.13 2.91 -8.15
N ALA A 37 4.23 2.10 -7.10
CA ALA A 37 3.52 0.84 -7.02
C ALA A 37 2.01 1.05 -6.80
N THR A 38 1.19 0.28 -7.51
CA THR A 38 -0.26 0.21 -7.25
C THR A 38 -0.59 -1.11 -6.59
N ILE A 39 -1.02 -1.06 -5.34
CA ILE A 39 -1.26 -2.22 -4.49
C ILE A 39 -2.73 -2.24 -4.11
N ASN A 40 -3.45 -3.26 -4.56
CA ASN A 40 -4.89 -3.40 -4.32
C ASN A 40 -5.71 -2.12 -4.66
N GLY A 41 -5.35 -1.46 -5.77
CA GLY A 41 -6.00 -0.21 -6.22
C GLY A 41 -5.54 1.06 -5.49
N VAL A 42 -4.54 0.96 -4.61
CA VAL A 42 -3.95 2.09 -3.87
C VAL A 42 -2.59 2.42 -4.47
N LEU A 43 -2.39 3.65 -4.92
CA LEU A 43 -1.14 4.14 -5.47
C LEU A 43 -0.21 4.59 -4.34
N VAL A 44 1.02 4.09 -4.31
CA VAL A 44 2.07 4.56 -3.41
C VAL A 44 2.79 5.74 -4.05
N LYS A 45 2.89 6.86 -3.33
CA LYS A 45 3.64 8.05 -3.74
C LYS A 45 4.66 8.44 -2.67
N ASN A 46 5.88 8.75 -3.10
CA ASN A 46 6.81 9.46 -2.26
C ASN A 46 6.42 10.95 -2.24
N PRO A 47 6.24 11.59 -1.07
CA PRO A 47 5.91 13.01 -0.95
C PRO A 47 7.09 13.98 -1.15
N PHE A 48 8.33 13.49 -1.29
CA PHE A 48 9.54 14.29 -1.45
C PHE A 48 10.26 14.01 -2.79
#